data_AF-A0A1K0IT63-F1
#
_entry.id   AF-A0A1K0IT63-F1
#
_cell.length_a   1.000
_cell.length_b   1.000
_cell.length_c   1.000
_cell.angle_alpha   90.00
_cell.angle_beta   90.00
_cell.angle_gamma   90.00
#
_symmetry.space_group_name_H-M   'P 1'
#
loop_
_entity.id
_entity.type
_entity.pdbx_description
1 polymer ?
#
loop_
_entity_poly.entity_id
_entity_poly.type
_entity_poly.pdbx_seq_one_letter_code
_entity_poly.pdbx_strand_id
1 'polypeptide(L)'
;RKRVSSDRRKEKSRDAARSRRGKESEVFYELAQELPLPHSVSSSLDKASIMRLIISYLRMRKLLSTEEPMAEEETDLDAQLNGSYLKALEGFLMVLSEDGDMIYLTENVNKCLGLAQFDLTGYNVFDFLHPCDQEELREMLVHKTGSKKTKEPNTARSFFLRMKCTLTSRGRTVNVKSAAWKVLHCSGHVRVYDGCTEETPNGYKEPPVPYLVLICDPIQHPSNIEVPLDTKTFLSRHTMDMKFTYCDERITELMGYDPDDLLNRSVYEYYHAMDSDHLTKT
;
A
#
# COMPACT_ATOMS: atom_id res chain seq x y z
N ARG A 1 21.33 17.53 58.29
CA ARG A 1 21.07 18.69 57.38
C ARG A 1 21.18 18.36 55.88
N LYS A 2 22.20 17.63 55.39
CA LYS A 2 22.32 17.27 53.94
C LYS A 2 21.18 16.38 53.39
N ARG A 3 20.66 15.41 54.16
CA ARG A 3 19.56 14.50 53.76
C ARG A 3 18.23 15.22 53.47
N VAL A 4 17.80 16.10 54.37
CA VAL A 4 16.57 16.92 54.22
C VAL A 4 16.64 17.85 53.01
N SER A 5 17.83 18.36 52.68
CA SER A 5 18.06 19.17 51.47
C SER A 5 17.96 18.32 50.19
N SER A 6 18.48 17.09 50.20
CA SER A 6 18.37 16.17 49.06
C SER A 6 16.93 15.71 48.81
N ASP A 7 16.14 15.49 49.87
CA ASP A 7 14.76 15.02 49.74
C ASP A 7 13.85 16.11 49.17
N ARG A 8 14.01 17.36 49.61
CA ARG A 8 13.32 18.52 49.00
C ARG A 8 13.70 18.74 47.53
N ARG A 9 14.96 18.49 47.15
CA ARG A 9 15.39 18.58 45.74
C ARG A 9 14.77 17.47 44.89
N LYS A 10 14.70 16.24 45.43
CA LYS A 10 14.03 15.10 44.78
C LYS A 10 12.53 15.34 44.63
N GLU A 11 11.89 15.90 45.64
CA GLU A 11 10.47 16.25 45.62
C GLU A 11 10.16 17.29 44.54
N LYS A 12 10.89 18.42 44.51
CA LYS A 12 10.75 19.42 43.44
C LYS A 12 10.99 18.84 42.04
N SER A 13 11.99 17.98 41.90
CA SER A 13 12.28 17.29 40.63
C SER A 13 11.12 16.38 40.20
N ARG A 14 10.52 15.65 41.16
CA ARG A 14 9.39 14.76 40.91
C ARG A 14 8.15 15.54 40.48
N ASP A 15 7.85 16.66 41.15
CA ASP A 15 6.68 17.50 40.81
C ASP A 15 6.88 18.20 39.47
N ALA A 16 8.08 18.70 39.18
CA ALA A 16 8.42 19.25 37.87
C ALA A 16 8.32 18.20 36.77
N ALA A 17 8.80 16.97 37.00
CA ALA A 17 8.68 15.87 36.05
C ALA A 17 7.22 15.43 35.84
N ARG A 18 6.40 15.43 36.89
CA ARG A 18 4.97 15.13 36.80
C ARG A 18 4.23 16.21 36.00
N SER A 19 4.49 17.49 36.29
CA SER A 19 3.92 18.62 35.53
C SER A 19 4.32 18.55 34.06
N ARG A 20 5.60 18.26 33.76
CA ARG A 20 6.07 18.06 32.39
C ARG A 20 5.34 16.93 31.68
N ARG A 21 5.19 15.76 32.31
CA ARG A 21 4.45 14.61 31.75
C ARG A 21 2.96 14.89 31.54
N GLY A 22 2.37 15.70 32.42
CA GLY A 22 1.00 16.18 32.28
C GLY A 22 0.83 17.01 31.01
N LYS A 23 1.63 18.08 30.88
CA LYS A 23 1.64 18.96 29.69
C LYS A 23 1.97 18.20 28.40
N GLU A 24 2.95 17.30 28.44
CA GLU A 24 3.30 16.45 27.30
C GLU A 24 2.09 15.63 26.84
N SER A 25 1.36 15.02 27.77
CA SER A 25 0.21 14.18 27.42
C SER A 25 -0.96 15.02 26.89
N GLU A 26 -1.20 16.19 27.48
CA GLU A 26 -2.18 17.18 26.99
C GLU A 26 -1.90 17.57 25.53
N VAL A 27 -0.66 17.96 25.21
CA VAL A 27 -0.26 18.31 23.84
C VAL A 27 -0.43 17.13 22.88
N PHE A 28 -0.12 15.90 23.28
CA PHE A 28 -0.36 14.73 22.44
C PHE A 28 -1.84 14.51 22.13
N TYR A 29 -2.72 14.72 23.10
CA TYR A 29 -4.17 14.57 22.88
C TYR A 29 -4.75 15.71 22.03
N GLU A 30 -4.31 16.95 22.23
CA GLU A 30 -4.66 18.08 21.35
C GLU A 30 -4.24 17.77 19.91
N LEU A 31 -3.01 17.31 19.74
CA LEU A 31 -2.47 16.97 18.43
C LEU A 31 -3.20 15.79 17.77
N ALA A 32 -3.70 14.83 18.55
CA ALA A 32 -4.54 13.74 18.02
C ALA A 32 -5.91 14.24 17.54
N GLN A 33 -6.45 15.30 18.12
CA GLN A 33 -7.73 15.89 17.70
C GLN A 33 -7.62 16.62 16.36
N GLU A 34 -6.42 17.08 15.99
CA GLU A 34 -6.15 17.74 14.71
C GLU A 34 -5.93 16.75 13.54
N LEU A 35 -5.83 15.45 13.81
CA LEU A 35 -5.75 14.43 12.76
C LEU A 35 -7.07 14.33 11.99
N PRO A 36 -7.04 14.06 10.67
CA PRO A 36 -8.24 13.87 9.84
C PRO A 36 -8.87 12.49 10.09
N LEU A 37 -9.20 12.19 11.35
CA LEU A 37 -9.76 10.92 11.79
C LEU A 37 -11.01 11.18 12.66
N PRO A 38 -12.00 10.27 12.65
CA PRO A 38 -13.11 10.36 13.58
C PRO A 38 -12.63 10.39 15.05
N HIS A 39 -13.27 11.21 15.88
CA HIS A 39 -12.92 11.34 17.30
C HIS A 39 -12.95 10.01 18.09
N SER A 40 -13.80 9.06 17.66
CA SER A 40 -13.86 7.72 18.23
C SER A 40 -12.55 6.95 18.08
N VAL A 41 -11.81 7.19 16.98
CA VAL A 41 -10.52 6.56 16.72
C VAL A 41 -9.41 7.37 17.37
N SER A 42 -9.38 8.69 17.16
CA SER A 42 -8.27 9.54 17.61
C SER A 42 -8.08 9.57 19.13
N SER A 43 -9.17 9.45 19.89
CA SER A 43 -9.13 9.37 21.37
C SER A 43 -8.47 8.09 21.92
N SER A 44 -8.43 7.02 21.12
CA SER A 44 -7.89 5.71 21.52
C SER A 44 -6.44 5.49 21.09
N LEU A 45 -5.85 6.41 20.34
CA LEU A 45 -4.51 6.29 19.80
C LEU A 45 -3.45 6.42 20.90
N ASP A 46 -2.40 5.59 20.80
CA ASP A 46 -1.21 5.74 21.62
C ASP A 46 -0.29 6.84 21.07
N LYS A 47 0.60 7.37 21.92
CA LYS A 47 1.50 8.48 21.56
C LYS A 47 2.37 8.18 20.33
N ALA A 48 2.79 6.94 20.13
CA ALA A 48 3.63 6.59 18.99
C ALA A 48 2.82 6.59 17.69
N SER A 49 1.58 6.06 17.71
CA SER A 49 0.70 6.14 16.54
C SER A 49 0.32 7.57 16.19
N ILE A 50 0.07 8.43 17.18
CA ILE A 50 -0.19 9.86 16.94
C ILE A 50 0.96 10.47 16.13
N MET A 51 2.22 10.30 16.58
CA MET A 51 3.39 10.81 15.84
C MET A 51 3.49 10.23 14.44
N ARG A 52 3.30 8.92 14.30
CA ARG A 52 3.44 8.18 13.05
C ARG A 52 2.42 8.67 12.00
N LEU A 53 1.17 8.86 12.41
CA LEU A 53 0.10 9.37 11.54
C LEU A 53 0.34 10.82 11.12
N ILE A 54 0.82 11.67 12.03
CA ILE A 54 1.08 13.08 11.74
C ILE A 54 2.25 13.24 10.79
N ILE A 55 3.36 12.53 11.04
CA ILE A 55 4.51 12.55 10.14
C ILE A 55 4.09 12.10 8.74
N SER A 56 3.31 11.03 8.66
CA SER A 56 2.78 10.51 7.39
C SER A 56 1.86 11.52 6.70
N TYR A 57 0.98 12.16 7.45
CA TYR A 57 0.07 13.19 6.95
C TYR A 57 0.80 14.42 6.43
N LEU A 58 1.81 14.91 7.16
CA LEU A 58 2.64 16.03 6.72
C LEU A 58 3.45 15.69 5.47
N ARG A 59 4.03 14.48 5.40
CA ARG A 59 4.71 13.97 4.20
C ARG A 59 3.75 13.89 3.01
N MET A 60 2.53 13.40 3.22
CA MET A 60 1.51 13.33 2.17
C MET A 60 1.10 14.73 1.68
N ARG A 61 0.86 15.68 2.59
CA ARG A 61 0.56 17.07 2.21
C ARG A 61 1.71 17.69 1.41
N LYS A 62 2.96 17.50 1.84
CA LYS A 62 4.15 17.96 1.12
C LYS A 62 4.21 17.39 -0.31
N LEU A 63 3.87 16.10 -0.48
CA LEU A 63 3.82 15.44 -1.79
C LEU A 63 2.73 16.02 -2.71
N LEU A 64 1.57 16.41 -2.16
CA LEU A 64 0.44 16.95 -2.93
C LEU A 64 0.55 18.44 -3.25
N SER A 65 1.17 19.24 -2.38
CA SER A 65 1.29 20.71 -2.54
C SER A 65 2.09 21.18 -3.76
N THR A 66 2.76 20.28 -4.49
CA THR A 66 3.55 20.60 -5.69
C THR A 66 2.73 20.61 -6.97
N GLU A 67 1.52 20.04 -6.95
CA GLU A 67 0.59 20.31 -8.03
C GLU A 67 0.08 21.72 -7.82
N GLU A 68 0.51 22.65 -8.70
CA GLU A 68 -0.33 23.83 -8.92
C GLU A 68 -1.73 23.28 -9.15
N PRO A 69 -2.74 23.67 -8.36
CA PRO A 69 -4.08 23.35 -8.75
C PRO A 69 -4.24 24.01 -10.11
N MET A 70 -4.28 23.20 -11.18
CA MET A 70 -5.02 23.61 -12.35
C MET A 70 -6.40 23.89 -11.77
N ALA A 71 -6.65 25.16 -11.50
CA ALA A 71 -7.91 25.67 -10.98
C ALA A 71 -8.93 25.57 -12.12
N GLU A 72 -9.15 24.35 -12.58
CA GLU A 72 -10.41 23.96 -13.17
C GLU A 72 -11.35 23.92 -11.97
N GLU A 73 -12.38 24.77 -12.00
CA GLU A 73 -13.44 24.71 -11.00
C GLU A 73 -13.90 23.26 -10.90
N GLU A 74 -13.73 22.62 -9.74
CA GLU A 74 -14.28 21.27 -9.50
C GLU A 74 -15.76 21.34 -9.88
N THR A 75 -16.13 20.63 -10.94
CA THR A 75 -17.52 20.62 -11.36
C THR A 75 -18.32 19.80 -10.34
N ASP A 76 -19.63 20.03 -10.26
CA ASP A 76 -20.51 19.21 -9.41
C ASP A 76 -20.44 17.71 -9.79
N LEU A 77 -20.08 17.42 -11.05
CA LEU A 77 -19.79 16.07 -11.54
C LEU A 77 -18.50 15.51 -10.95
N ASP A 78 -17.42 16.29 -10.86
CA ASP A 78 -16.15 15.86 -10.28
C ASP A 78 -16.30 15.53 -8.79
N ALA A 79 -17.04 16.35 -8.05
CA ALA A 79 -17.34 16.08 -6.63
C ALA A 79 -18.10 14.75 -6.44
N GLN A 80 -19.07 14.44 -7.32
CA GLN A 80 -19.81 13.18 -7.28
C GLN A 80 -18.95 11.97 -7.70
N LEU A 81 -18.08 12.14 -8.70
CA LEU A 81 -17.17 11.10 -9.19
C LEU A 81 -16.05 10.80 -8.18
N ASN A 82 -15.54 11.82 -7.48
CA ASN A 82 -14.50 11.69 -6.47
C ASN A 82 -14.89 10.71 -5.35
N GLY A 83 -16.13 10.76 -4.88
CA GLY A 83 -16.66 9.80 -3.90
C GLY A 83 -16.89 8.38 -4.44
N SER A 84 -16.84 8.22 -5.77
CA SER A 84 -17.12 6.96 -6.48
C SER A 84 -15.86 6.21 -6.89
N TYR A 85 -14.74 6.91 -7.18
CA TYR A 85 -13.48 6.26 -7.57
C TYR A 85 -13.01 5.22 -6.56
N LEU A 86 -12.99 5.57 -5.27
CA LEU A 86 -12.57 4.63 -4.23
C LEU A 86 -13.57 3.46 -4.07
N LYS A 87 -14.85 3.66 -4.37
CA LYS A 87 -15.85 2.59 -4.29
C LYS A 87 -15.76 1.63 -5.48
N ALA A 88 -15.38 2.14 -6.65
CA ALA A 88 -15.19 1.36 -7.86
C ALA A 88 -13.87 0.56 -7.85
N LEU A 89 -12.89 0.99 -7.05
CA LEU A 89 -11.61 0.30 -6.91
C LEU A 89 -11.77 -1.00 -6.10
N GLU A 90 -11.53 -2.15 -6.73
CA GLU A 90 -11.54 -3.48 -6.10
C GLU A 90 -10.22 -3.82 -5.36
N GLY A 91 -9.46 -2.79 -5.02
CA GLY A 91 -8.17 -2.86 -4.33
C GLY A 91 -7.98 -1.66 -3.40
N PHE A 92 -6.74 -1.31 -3.14
CA PHE A 92 -6.38 -0.14 -2.34
C PHE A 92 -5.17 0.60 -2.91
N LEU A 93 -5.14 1.92 -2.75
CA LEU A 93 -3.98 2.73 -3.06
C LEU A 93 -2.97 2.64 -1.91
N MET A 94 -1.69 2.60 -2.22
CA MET A 94 -0.58 2.65 -1.29
C MET A 94 0.51 3.59 -1.80
N VAL A 95 1.01 4.46 -0.91
CA VAL A 95 2.13 5.37 -1.18
C VAL A 95 3.28 5.03 -0.25
N LEU A 96 4.44 4.71 -0.84
CA LEU A 96 5.65 4.35 -0.12
C LEU A 96 6.72 5.43 -0.29
N SER A 97 7.51 5.67 0.76
CA SER A 97 8.79 6.40 0.65
C SER A 97 9.89 5.51 0.04
N GLU A 98 11.04 6.10 -0.28
CA GLU A 98 12.24 5.37 -0.70
C GLU A 98 12.72 4.32 0.31
N ASP A 99 12.48 4.56 1.61
CA ASP A 99 12.82 3.64 2.71
C ASP A 99 11.76 2.54 2.93
N GLY A 100 10.63 2.63 2.23
CA GLY A 100 9.49 1.72 2.40
C GLY A 100 8.52 2.11 3.51
N ASP A 101 8.55 3.33 4.02
CA ASP A 101 7.51 3.80 4.95
C ASP A 101 6.18 3.96 4.20
N MET A 102 5.10 3.38 4.72
CA MET A 102 3.76 3.51 4.15
C MET A 102 3.16 4.89 4.48
N ILE A 103 3.42 5.88 3.64
CA ILE A 103 3.00 7.28 3.87
C ILE A 103 1.47 7.44 3.83
N TYR A 104 0.81 6.72 2.93
CA TYR A 104 -0.63 6.76 2.80
C TYR A 104 -1.16 5.42 2.29
N LEU A 105 -2.32 5.02 2.81
CA LEU A 105 -3.13 3.94 2.25
C LEU A 105 -4.57 4.42 2.18
N THR A 106 -5.37 3.91 1.25
CA THR A 106 -6.83 4.15 1.26
C THR A 106 -7.54 3.24 2.27
N GLU A 107 -8.71 3.67 2.76
CA GLU A 107 -9.53 2.93 3.74
C GLU A 107 -9.94 1.52 3.29
N ASN A 108 -10.02 1.27 1.97
CA ASN A 108 -10.34 -0.05 1.40
C ASN A 108 -9.33 -1.14 1.78
N VAL A 109 -8.13 -0.80 2.26
CA VAL A 109 -7.15 -1.78 2.75
C VAL A 109 -7.74 -2.72 3.81
N ASN A 110 -8.68 -2.23 4.63
CA ASN A 110 -9.37 -3.06 5.62
C ASN A 110 -10.25 -4.13 4.95
N LYS A 111 -10.92 -3.83 3.84
CA LYS A 111 -11.70 -4.82 3.08
C LYS A 111 -10.81 -5.83 2.36
N CYS A 112 -9.63 -5.42 1.91
CA CYS A 112 -8.71 -6.27 1.15
C CYS A 112 -7.87 -7.19 2.06
N LEU A 113 -7.34 -6.65 3.17
CA LEU A 113 -6.37 -7.30 4.06
C LEU A 113 -6.87 -7.49 5.51
N GLY A 114 -7.93 -6.81 5.95
CA GLY A 114 -8.46 -6.88 7.33
C GLY A 114 -7.71 -6.05 8.36
N LEU A 115 -6.81 -5.19 7.88
CA LEU A 115 -5.99 -4.29 8.69
C LEU A 115 -6.52 -2.87 8.53
N ALA A 116 -6.64 -2.12 9.63
CA ALA A 116 -7.11 -0.75 9.56
C ALA A 116 -6.03 0.17 8.96
N GLN A 117 -6.45 1.20 8.22
CA GLN A 117 -5.54 2.17 7.60
C GLN A 117 -4.61 2.83 8.63
N PHE A 118 -5.14 3.25 9.80
CA PHE A 118 -4.36 3.91 10.84
C PHE A 118 -3.37 2.96 11.56
N ASP A 119 -3.62 1.66 11.53
CA ASP A 119 -2.70 0.64 12.05
C ASP A 119 -1.51 0.41 11.12
N LEU A 120 -1.63 0.79 9.84
CA LEU A 120 -0.58 0.62 8.82
C LEU A 120 0.19 1.91 8.54
N THR A 121 -0.51 3.04 8.46
CA THR A 121 0.03 4.31 7.96
C THR A 121 1.24 4.79 8.78
N GLY A 122 2.41 4.84 8.16
CA GLY A 122 3.68 5.29 8.72
C GLY A 122 4.52 4.18 9.35
N TYR A 123 4.07 2.92 9.30
CA TYR A 123 4.98 1.79 9.51
C TYR A 123 5.75 1.48 8.24
N ASN A 124 6.84 0.74 8.41
CA ASN A 124 7.58 0.23 7.28
C ASN A 124 6.85 -0.96 6.65
N VAL A 125 6.72 -0.95 5.32
CA VAL A 125 6.04 -1.99 4.54
C VAL A 125 6.68 -3.36 4.72
N PHE A 126 8.00 -3.43 4.96
CA PHE A 126 8.73 -4.69 5.13
C PHE A 126 8.27 -5.48 6.37
N ASP A 127 7.67 -4.83 7.38
CA ASP A 127 7.09 -5.49 8.56
C ASP A 127 5.83 -6.31 8.22
N PHE A 128 5.18 -5.99 7.11
CA PHE A 128 3.93 -6.59 6.64
C PHE A 128 4.11 -7.48 5.41
N LEU A 129 5.29 -7.49 4.81
CA LEU A 129 5.61 -8.28 3.63
C LEU A 129 6.21 -9.65 3.97
N HIS A 130 6.02 -10.59 3.06
CA HIS A 130 6.71 -11.87 3.13
C HIS A 130 8.22 -11.66 2.94
N PRO A 131 9.09 -12.29 3.78
CA PRO A 131 10.54 -12.06 3.72
C PRO A 131 11.17 -12.30 2.35
N CYS A 132 10.68 -13.26 1.58
CA CYS A 132 11.19 -13.56 0.24
C CYS A 132 10.88 -12.47 -0.80
N ASP A 133 9.94 -11.56 -0.52
CA ASP A 133 9.49 -10.53 -1.48
C ASP A 133 10.14 -9.16 -1.17
N GLN A 134 10.87 -9.06 -0.05
CA GLN A 134 11.44 -7.80 0.41
C GLN A 134 12.53 -7.27 -0.53
N GLU A 135 13.35 -8.15 -1.11
CA GLU A 135 14.40 -7.74 -2.04
C GLU A 135 13.82 -7.21 -3.36
N GLU A 136 12.81 -7.90 -3.90
CA GLU A 136 12.10 -7.47 -5.10
C GLU A 136 11.49 -6.08 -4.91
N LEU A 137 10.79 -5.82 -3.79
CA LEU A 137 10.26 -4.49 -3.53
C LEU A 137 11.38 -3.44 -3.36
N ARG A 138 12.50 -3.80 -2.73
CA ARG A 138 13.63 -2.89 -2.55
C ARG A 138 14.17 -2.43 -3.91
N GLU A 139 14.26 -3.33 -4.89
CA GLU A 139 14.63 -2.97 -6.26
C GLU A 139 13.59 -2.05 -6.93
N MET A 140 12.30 -2.29 -6.69
CA MET A 140 11.21 -1.48 -7.26
C MET A 140 11.12 -0.06 -6.71
N LEU A 141 11.56 0.16 -5.46
CA LEU A 141 11.65 1.48 -4.81
C LEU A 141 12.78 2.35 -5.36
N VAL A 142 13.83 1.77 -5.94
CA VAL A 142 14.98 2.53 -6.45
C VAL A 142 14.57 3.39 -7.65
N HIS A 143 14.73 4.70 -7.50
CA HIS A 143 14.67 5.64 -8.61
C HIS A 143 16.04 5.75 -9.28
N LYS A 144 16.23 5.08 -10.43
CA LYS A 144 17.45 5.23 -11.23
C LYS A 144 17.37 6.54 -12.03
N THR A 145 18.06 7.58 -11.57
CA THR A 145 18.32 8.77 -12.38
C THR A 145 19.20 8.37 -13.57
N GLY A 146 18.57 8.27 -14.75
CA GLY A 146 19.28 7.92 -15.97
C GLY A 146 20.45 8.87 -16.23
N SER A 147 21.61 8.32 -16.61
CA SER A 147 22.69 9.09 -17.22
C SER A 147 22.14 9.98 -18.34
N LYS A 148 22.66 11.21 -18.46
CA LYS A 148 22.21 12.36 -19.30
C LYS A 148 22.07 12.11 -20.83
N LYS A 149 21.67 10.93 -21.30
CA LYS A 149 21.40 10.64 -22.71
C LYS A 149 20.09 9.88 -22.86
N THR A 150 19.03 10.66 -23.11
CA THR A 150 17.95 10.29 -24.05
C THR A 150 17.18 9.00 -23.76
N LYS A 151 16.33 9.00 -22.73
CA LYS A 151 15.03 8.31 -22.64
C LYS A 151 14.36 8.74 -21.34
N GLU A 152 13.05 9.01 -21.36
CA GLU A 152 12.30 9.24 -20.13
C GLU A 152 12.57 8.08 -19.15
N PRO A 153 12.82 8.37 -17.85
CA PRO A 153 13.03 7.31 -16.89
C PRO A 153 11.77 6.45 -16.82
N ASN A 154 11.88 5.14 -17.02
CA ASN A 154 10.75 4.23 -16.84
C ASN A 154 10.35 4.25 -15.36
N THR A 155 9.31 5.01 -15.04
CA THR A 155 8.75 5.14 -13.68
C THR A 155 7.71 4.08 -13.39
N ALA A 156 7.14 3.44 -14.41
CA ALA A 156 6.12 2.42 -14.25
C ALA A 156 6.66 1.18 -13.52
N ARG A 157 5.84 0.63 -12.64
CA ARG A 157 6.12 -0.56 -11.84
C ARG A 157 4.90 -1.47 -11.88
N SER A 158 5.13 -2.76 -12.12
CA SER A 158 4.12 -3.80 -12.06
C SER A 158 4.77 -5.07 -11.54
N PHE A 159 4.28 -5.60 -10.42
CA PHE A 159 4.87 -6.76 -9.73
C PHE A 159 3.87 -7.37 -8.76
N PHE A 160 4.24 -8.50 -8.15
CA PHE A 160 3.42 -9.17 -7.15
C PHE A 160 4.08 -9.10 -5.78
N LEU A 161 3.27 -8.99 -4.73
CA LEU A 161 3.74 -9.00 -3.35
C LEU A 161 2.83 -9.84 -2.48
N ARG A 162 3.41 -10.49 -1.47
CA ARG A 162 2.64 -11.14 -0.40
C ARG A 162 2.62 -10.27 0.84
N MET A 163 1.44 -9.77 1.20
CA MET A 163 1.22 -9.01 2.43
C MET A 163 0.44 -9.81 3.46
N LYS A 164 0.63 -9.49 4.75
CA LYS A 164 -0.16 -10.04 5.85
C LYS A 164 -1.63 -9.67 5.69
N CYS A 165 -2.49 -10.67 5.75
CA CYS A 165 -3.94 -10.57 5.69
C CYS A 165 -4.55 -11.23 6.92
N THR A 166 -5.30 -10.46 7.69
CA THR A 166 -6.07 -10.93 8.85
C THR A 166 -7.48 -11.38 8.48
N LEU A 167 -7.90 -11.22 7.23
CA LEU A 167 -9.15 -11.81 6.75
C LEU A 167 -8.96 -13.29 6.43
N THR A 168 -9.83 -14.11 7.02
CA THR A 168 -9.98 -15.52 6.66
C THR A 168 -10.81 -15.67 5.39
N SER A 169 -10.75 -16.85 4.75
CA SER A 169 -11.58 -17.17 3.58
C SER A 169 -13.10 -17.08 3.82
N ARG A 170 -13.53 -17.04 5.10
CA ARG A 170 -14.93 -16.85 5.53
C ARG A 170 -15.24 -15.42 5.99
N GLY A 171 -14.36 -14.46 5.73
CA GLY A 171 -14.56 -13.05 6.07
C GLY A 171 -14.42 -12.69 7.55
N ARG A 172 -13.94 -13.59 8.41
CA ARG A 172 -13.65 -13.29 9.83
C ARG A 172 -12.25 -12.70 9.97
N THR A 173 -12.11 -11.70 10.84
CA THR A 173 -10.83 -11.08 11.18
C THR A 173 -10.10 -11.86 12.28
N VAL A 174 -8.82 -12.16 12.07
CA VAL A 174 -7.91 -12.78 13.04
C VAL A 174 -6.84 -11.79 13.53
N ASN A 175 -6.09 -12.16 14.56
CA ASN A 175 -4.95 -11.37 15.02
C ASN A 175 -3.83 -11.37 13.96
N VAL A 176 -3.07 -10.27 13.88
CA VAL A 176 -1.89 -10.10 13.01
C VAL A 176 -0.88 -11.26 13.15
N LYS A 177 -0.71 -11.82 14.35
CA LYS A 177 0.20 -12.98 14.56
C LYS A 177 -0.25 -14.26 13.85
N SER A 178 -1.54 -14.36 13.55
CA SER A 178 -2.16 -15.49 12.84
C SER A 178 -2.56 -15.09 11.41
N ALA A 179 -2.07 -13.95 10.92
CA ALA A 179 -2.35 -13.48 9.58
C ALA A 179 -1.81 -14.47 8.53
N ALA A 180 -2.60 -14.70 7.48
CA ALA A 180 -2.17 -15.44 6.31
C ALA A 180 -1.45 -14.50 5.33
N TRP A 181 -0.72 -15.07 4.39
CA TRP A 181 -0.13 -14.30 3.28
C TRP A 181 -1.14 -14.19 2.14
N LYS A 182 -1.42 -12.97 1.71
CA LYS A 182 -2.29 -12.69 0.56
C LYS A 182 -1.48 -12.05 -0.55
N VAL A 183 -1.63 -12.60 -1.75
CA VAL A 183 -0.96 -12.09 -2.95
C VAL A 183 -1.70 -10.86 -3.46
N LEU A 184 -0.95 -9.82 -3.74
CA LEU A 184 -1.40 -8.56 -4.32
C LEU A 184 -0.68 -8.38 -5.66
N HIS A 185 -1.42 -7.96 -6.68
CA HIS A 185 -0.84 -7.35 -7.87
C HIS A 185 -0.69 -5.86 -7.59
N CYS A 186 0.54 -5.36 -7.68
CA CYS A 186 0.86 -3.96 -7.44
C CYS A 186 1.23 -3.30 -8.76
N SER A 187 0.47 -2.29 -9.17
CA SER A 187 0.72 -1.53 -10.38
C SER A 187 0.75 -0.03 -10.08
N GLY A 188 1.67 0.70 -10.70
CA GLY A 188 1.77 2.14 -10.46
C GLY A 188 3.08 2.74 -10.95
N HIS A 189 3.55 3.81 -10.31
CA HIS A 189 4.72 4.55 -10.76
C HIS A 189 5.53 5.20 -9.63
N VAL A 190 6.82 5.40 -9.87
CA VAL A 190 7.67 6.24 -9.02
C VAL A 190 7.48 7.71 -9.39
N ARG A 191 7.09 8.52 -8.41
CA ARG A 191 6.96 9.98 -8.50
C ARG A 191 8.07 10.63 -7.70
N VAL A 192 8.80 11.56 -8.32
CA VAL A 192 9.88 12.28 -7.65
C VAL A 192 9.39 13.65 -7.23
N TYR A 193 9.54 13.96 -5.94
CA TYR A 193 9.32 15.29 -5.40
C TYR A 193 10.61 16.09 -5.52
N ASP A 194 10.60 17.20 -6.25
CA ASP A 194 11.69 18.18 -6.29
C ASP A 194 11.30 19.40 -5.45
N GLY A 195 12.00 19.64 -4.35
CA GLY A 195 11.67 20.69 -3.37
C GLY A 195 12.00 22.11 -3.81
N CYS A 196 11.98 22.40 -5.11
CA CYS A 196 12.56 23.61 -5.71
C CYS A 196 11.82 24.94 -5.45
N THR A 197 10.83 25.01 -4.55
CA THR A 197 10.01 26.22 -4.40
C THR A 197 10.35 27.14 -3.23
N GLU A 198 11.19 26.74 -2.26
CA GLU A 198 11.62 27.65 -1.20
C GLU A 198 13.14 27.67 -1.04
N GLU A 199 13.75 28.80 -1.42
CA GLU A 199 15.11 29.13 -1.00
C GLU A 199 15.13 29.24 0.52
N THR A 200 15.54 28.17 1.21
CA THR A 200 15.91 28.29 2.61
C THR A 200 17.00 29.38 2.72
N PRO A 201 16.98 30.27 3.74
CA PRO A 201 17.94 31.37 3.87
C PRO A 201 19.42 30.94 3.92
N ASN A 202 19.69 29.63 3.97
CA ASN A 202 21.02 29.03 3.96
C ASN A 202 21.44 28.41 2.61
N GLY A 203 20.65 28.53 1.53
CA GLY A 203 21.03 28.07 0.19
C GLY A 203 21.13 26.54 0.02
N TYR A 204 20.65 25.75 0.98
CA TYR A 204 20.59 24.30 0.86
C TYR A 204 19.34 23.90 0.08
N LYS A 205 19.54 23.31 -1.10
CA LYS A 205 18.47 22.63 -1.84
C LYS A 205 18.26 21.25 -1.22
N GLU A 206 17.05 20.95 -0.77
CA GLU A 206 16.71 19.58 -0.37
C GLU A 206 16.84 18.66 -1.59
N PRO A 207 17.42 17.46 -1.42
CA PRO A 207 17.51 16.49 -2.51
C PRO A 207 16.10 16.04 -2.91
N PRO A 208 15.89 15.71 -4.20
CA PRO A 208 14.61 15.20 -4.65
C PRO A 208 14.31 13.83 -4.01
N VAL A 209 13.09 13.66 -3.50
CA VAL A 209 12.67 12.45 -2.76
C VAL A 209 11.70 11.64 -3.62
N PRO A 210 12.02 10.38 -3.96
CA PRO A 210 11.11 9.51 -4.71
C PRO A 210 10.07 8.86 -3.80
N TYR A 211 8.83 8.80 -4.29
CA TYR A 211 7.71 8.09 -3.70
C TYR A 211 7.15 7.10 -4.70
N LEU A 212 6.87 5.88 -4.26
CA LEU A 212 6.22 4.86 -5.09
C LEU A 212 4.71 4.89 -4.82
N VAL A 213 3.92 5.19 -5.85
CA VAL A 213 2.45 5.22 -5.78
C VAL A 213 1.91 3.98 -6.48
N LEU A 214 1.12 3.18 -5.78
CA LEU A 214 0.65 1.87 -6.25
C LEU A 214 -0.85 1.71 -6.02
N ILE A 215 -1.51 1.10 -7.00
CA ILE A 215 -2.78 0.39 -6.82
C ILE A 215 -2.45 -1.07 -6.54
N CYS A 216 -3.01 -1.59 -5.45
CA CYS A 216 -2.77 -2.94 -4.98
C CYS A 216 -4.07 -3.75 -5.03
N ASP A 217 -4.13 -4.70 -5.96
CA ASP A 217 -5.30 -5.50 -6.24
C ASP A 217 -5.12 -6.92 -5.66
N PRO A 218 -5.98 -7.35 -4.72
CA PRO A 218 -5.91 -8.69 -4.16
C PRO A 218 -6.34 -9.75 -5.17
N ILE A 219 -5.51 -10.78 -5.37
CA ILE A 219 -5.89 -11.90 -6.22
C ILE A 219 -6.98 -12.73 -5.53
N GLN A 220 -8.12 -12.87 -6.20
CA GLN A 220 -9.23 -13.68 -5.71
C GLN A 220 -8.92 -15.17 -5.85
N HIS A 221 -9.22 -15.94 -4.81
CA HIS A 221 -9.06 -17.39 -4.86
C HIS A 221 -10.18 -18.01 -5.71
N PRO A 222 -9.92 -18.97 -6.62
CA PRO A 222 -10.94 -19.55 -7.49
C PRO A 222 -12.15 -20.13 -6.75
N SER A 223 -11.96 -20.69 -5.54
CA SER A 223 -13.06 -21.19 -4.69
C SER A 223 -13.96 -20.11 -4.09
N ASN A 224 -13.55 -18.84 -4.17
CA ASN A 224 -14.24 -17.68 -3.61
C ASN A 224 -14.72 -16.72 -4.71
N ILE A 225 -14.80 -17.18 -5.97
CA ILE A 225 -15.39 -16.39 -7.06
C ILE A 225 -16.90 -16.31 -6.79
N GLU A 226 -17.34 -15.23 -6.15
CA GLU A 226 -18.76 -14.97 -5.85
C GLU A 226 -19.53 -14.47 -7.09
N VAL A 227 -18.82 -13.88 -8.06
CA VAL A 227 -19.40 -13.34 -9.28
C VAL A 227 -19.39 -14.42 -10.37
N PRO A 228 -20.54 -14.75 -10.99
CA PRO A 228 -20.56 -15.70 -12.09
C PRO A 228 -19.69 -15.19 -13.23
N LEU A 229 -18.77 -16.04 -13.70
CA LEU A 229 -17.95 -15.76 -14.87
C LEU A 229 -18.86 -15.51 -16.07
N ASP A 230 -18.57 -14.45 -16.83
CA ASP A 230 -19.35 -14.09 -18.01
C ASP A 230 -19.17 -15.13 -19.15
N THR A 231 -19.91 -14.95 -20.25
CA THR A 231 -19.80 -15.84 -21.42
C THR A 231 -18.46 -15.68 -22.15
N LYS A 232 -17.66 -14.67 -21.82
CA LYS A 232 -16.36 -14.39 -22.43
C LYS A 232 -15.17 -14.94 -21.63
N THR A 233 -15.44 -15.50 -20.46
CA THR A 233 -14.42 -16.07 -19.57
C THR A 233 -14.70 -17.56 -19.38
N PHE A 234 -13.67 -18.39 -19.48
CA PHE A 234 -13.76 -19.82 -19.20
C PHE A 234 -12.74 -20.22 -18.13
N LEU A 235 -12.98 -21.34 -17.45
CA LEU A 235 -12.09 -21.85 -16.41
C LEU A 235 -11.38 -23.12 -16.89
N SER A 236 -10.09 -23.21 -16.61
CA SER A 236 -9.30 -24.43 -16.79
C SER A 236 -8.52 -24.75 -15.52
N ARG A 237 -8.21 -26.03 -15.30
CA ARG A 237 -7.37 -26.50 -14.19
C ARG A 237 -6.22 -27.31 -14.74
N HIS A 238 -5.06 -27.13 -14.13
CA HIS A 238 -3.81 -27.70 -14.61
C HIS A 238 -3.04 -28.39 -13.49
N THR A 239 -2.18 -29.32 -13.88
CA THR A 239 -1.09 -29.80 -13.02
C THR A 239 0.00 -28.72 -12.87
N MET A 240 0.94 -28.92 -11.95
CA MET A 240 2.05 -27.97 -11.72
C MET A 240 3.00 -27.83 -12.93
N ASP A 241 3.03 -28.80 -13.83
CA ASP A 241 3.73 -28.73 -15.12
C ASP A 241 2.84 -28.16 -16.26
N MET A 242 1.75 -27.49 -15.90
CA MET A 242 0.82 -26.81 -16.81
C MET A 242 0.16 -27.75 -17.83
N LYS A 243 -0.22 -28.97 -17.42
CA LYS A 243 -1.04 -29.86 -18.24
C LYS A 243 -2.51 -29.80 -17.85
N PHE A 244 -3.40 -29.74 -18.83
CA PHE A 244 -4.84 -29.67 -18.57
C PHE A 244 -5.32 -30.93 -17.83
N THR A 245 -6.06 -30.69 -16.75
CA THR A 245 -6.82 -31.71 -15.99
C THR A 245 -8.33 -31.51 -16.12
N TYR A 246 -8.75 -30.31 -16.48
CA TYR A 246 -10.12 -29.92 -16.71
C TYR A 246 -10.16 -28.63 -17.52
N CYS A 247 -11.12 -28.53 -18.43
CA CYS A 247 -11.45 -27.29 -19.13
C CYS A 247 -12.97 -27.20 -19.28
N ASP A 248 -13.50 -25.99 -19.20
CA ASP A 248 -14.92 -25.70 -19.38
C ASP A 248 -15.34 -25.78 -20.86
N GLU A 249 -16.55 -26.25 -21.15
CA GLU A 249 -17.09 -26.44 -22.50
C GLU A 249 -17.15 -25.14 -23.31
N ARG A 250 -17.20 -23.99 -22.62
CA ARG A 250 -17.16 -22.65 -23.24
C ARG A 250 -15.93 -22.41 -24.12
N ILE A 251 -14.83 -23.15 -23.92
CA ILE A 251 -13.64 -23.01 -24.76
C ILE A 251 -13.90 -23.32 -26.24
N THR A 252 -14.90 -24.17 -26.54
CA THR A 252 -15.28 -24.48 -27.92
C THR A 252 -15.86 -23.28 -28.63
N GLU A 253 -16.71 -22.50 -27.95
CA GLU A 253 -17.28 -21.27 -28.52
C GLU A 253 -16.23 -20.15 -28.64
N LEU A 254 -15.37 -20.00 -27.63
CA LEU A 254 -14.43 -18.88 -27.55
C LEU A 254 -13.17 -19.08 -28.39
N MET A 255 -12.62 -20.30 -28.40
CA MET A 255 -11.31 -20.61 -28.95
C MET A 255 -11.34 -21.73 -30.01
N GLY A 256 -12.48 -22.40 -30.20
CA GLY A 256 -12.64 -23.47 -31.20
C GLY A 256 -12.03 -24.82 -30.83
N TYR A 257 -11.58 -25.00 -29.58
CA TYR A 257 -11.04 -26.29 -29.10
C TYR A 257 -12.12 -27.14 -28.44
N ASP A 258 -12.04 -28.45 -28.61
CA ASP A 258 -12.80 -29.38 -27.78
C ASP A 258 -12.08 -29.58 -26.43
N PRO A 259 -12.78 -29.49 -25.28
CA PRO A 259 -12.17 -29.71 -23.97
C PRO A 259 -11.44 -31.07 -23.84
N ASP A 260 -11.96 -32.13 -24.48
CA ASP A 260 -11.39 -33.47 -24.38
C ASP A 260 -10.05 -33.58 -25.11
N ASP A 261 -9.86 -32.83 -26.19
CA ASP A 261 -8.60 -32.78 -26.95
C ASP A 261 -7.45 -32.11 -26.17
N LEU A 262 -7.80 -31.23 -25.24
CA LEU A 262 -6.84 -30.49 -24.43
C LEU A 262 -6.33 -31.31 -23.25
N LEU A 263 -7.07 -32.31 -22.79
CA LEU A 263 -6.71 -33.07 -21.58
C LEU A 263 -5.31 -33.67 -21.70
N ASN A 264 -4.52 -33.50 -20.63
CA ASN A 264 -3.14 -33.97 -20.51
C ASN A 264 -2.14 -33.35 -21.51
N ARG A 265 -2.55 -32.34 -22.30
CA ARG A 265 -1.66 -31.52 -23.11
C ARG A 265 -1.07 -30.39 -22.30
N SER A 266 0.15 -29.98 -22.62
CA SER A 266 0.79 -28.83 -21.98
C SER A 266 0.24 -27.53 -22.56
N VAL A 267 -0.11 -26.56 -21.71
CA VAL A 267 -0.57 -25.24 -22.16
C VAL A 267 0.50 -24.54 -23.02
N TYR A 268 1.78 -24.81 -22.75
CA TYR A 268 2.89 -24.23 -23.52
C TYR A 268 2.87 -24.63 -25.01
N GLU A 269 2.19 -25.71 -25.40
CA GLU A 269 2.01 -26.09 -26.81
C GLU A 269 1.09 -25.12 -27.57
N TYR A 270 0.26 -24.37 -26.86
CA TYR A 270 -0.77 -23.48 -27.41
C TYR A 270 -0.39 -22.00 -27.34
N TYR A 271 0.65 -21.65 -26.59
CA TYR A 271 1.11 -20.27 -26.49
C TYR A 271 1.81 -19.82 -27.77
N HIS A 272 1.58 -18.55 -28.11
CA HIS A 272 2.31 -17.94 -29.21
C HIS A 272 3.79 -17.78 -28.83
N ALA A 273 4.68 -18.10 -29.77
CA ALA A 273 6.12 -18.10 -29.50
C ALA A 273 6.68 -16.73 -29.07
N MET A 274 6.03 -15.61 -29.44
CA MET A 274 6.47 -14.27 -29.01
C MET A 274 6.21 -13.98 -27.52
N ASP A 275 5.36 -14.76 -26.86
CA ASP A 275 4.98 -14.54 -25.46
C ASP A 275 5.76 -15.46 -24.50
N SER A 276 6.53 -16.43 -25.02
CA SER A 276 7.25 -17.43 -24.21
C SER A 276 8.19 -16.80 -23.19
N ASP A 277 8.86 -15.70 -23.55
CA ASP A 277 9.80 -15.00 -22.69
C ASP A 277 9.13 -14.33 -21.49
N HIS A 278 7.87 -13.89 -21.64
CA HIS A 278 7.09 -13.31 -20.55
C HIS A 278 6.51 -14.38 -19.63
N LEU A 279 6.23 -15.56 -20.18
CA LEU A 279 5.64 -16.69 -19.45
C LEU A 279 6.67 -17.51 -18.67
N THR A 280 7.94 -17.50 -19.10
CA THR A 280 9.05 -18.22 -18.45
C THR A 280 9.83 -17.36 -17.46
N LYS A 281 9.67 -16.04 -17.50
CA LYS A 281 10.19 -15.11 -16.48
C LYS A 281 9.19 -14.98 -15.34
N THR A 282 9.29 -15.89 -14.39
CA THR A 282 8.76 -15.76 -13.02
C THR A 282 9.91 -15.89 -12.03
#